data_AF-A0A843JT16-F1
#
_entry.id   AF-A0A843JT16-F1
#
_cell.length_a   1.000
_cell.length_b   1.000
_cell.length_c   1.000
_cell.angle_alpha   90.00
_cell.angle_beta   90.00
_cell.angle_gamma   90.00
#
_symmetry.space_group_name_H-M   'P 1'
#
loop_
_entity.id
_entity.type
_entity.pdbx_description
1 polymer ?
#
loop_
_entity_poly.entity_id
_entity_poly.type
_entity_poly.pdbx_seq_one_letter_code
_entity_poly.pdbx_strand_id
1 'polypeptide(L)' 'MNIEIKEIQNDADEIKEAQDFLYEQIRIVYDIGPTPKFHYDIEGLDEYYILPKRNGFFAAYDGDKIVATAAIRAYDRDYE' A
#
# COMPACT_ATOMS: atom_id res chain seq x y z
N MET A 1 3.81 -7.42 21.01
CA MET A 1 3.37 -7.33 19.61
C MET A 1 2.21 -8.25 19.44
N ASN A 2 1.05 -7.68 19.14
CA ASN A 2 -0.11 -8.44 18.70
C ASN A 2 -0.39 -8.01 17.26
N ILE A 3 0.14 -8.78 16.30
CA ILE A 3 0.09 -8.40 14.89
C ILE A 3 -1.16 -8.98 14.24
N GLU A 4 -2.00 -8.10 13.71
CA GLU A 4 -3.13 -8.45 12.85
C GLU A 4 -2.83 -8.06 11.41
N ILE A 5 -3.09 -8.96 10.46
CA ILE A 5 -2.95 -8.67 9.03
C ILE A 5 -4.35 -8.50 8.45
N LYS A 6 -4.57 -7.39 7.75
CA LYS A 6 -5.83 -7.05 7.11
C LYS A 6 -5.58 -6.66 5.65
N GLU A 7 -6.50 -7.02 4.78
CA GLU A 7 -6.53 -6.49 3.42
C GLU A 7 -7.15 -5.09 3.45
N ILE A 8 -6.42 -4.10 2.95
CA ILE A 8 -6.89 -2.73 2.80
C ILE A 8 -8.02 -2.72 1.78
N GLN A 9 -9.18 -2.22 2.20
CA GLN A 9 -10.35 -2.13 1.35
C GLN A 9 -10.33 -0.84 0.54
N ASN A 10 -11.27 -0.71 -0.40
CA ASN A 10 -11.50 0.55 -1.11
C ASN A 10 -12.21 1.57 -0.21
N ASP A 11 -11.54 1.96 0.87
CA ASP A 11 -11.95 2.96 1.86
C ASP A 11 -10.92 4.09 1.90
N ALA A 12 -11.40 5.33 1.85
CA ALA A 12 -10.53 6.50 1.69
C ALA A 12 -9.61 6.71 2.89
N ASP A 13 -10.05 6.39 4.11
CA ASP A 13 -9.26 6.57 5.32
C ASP A 13 -8.19 5.48 5.41
N GLU A 14 -8.54 4.22 5.12
CA GLU A 14 -7.56 3.11 5.06
C GLU A 14 -6.49 3.34 3.98
N ILE A 15 -6.90 3.80 2.80
CA ILE A 15 -5.98 4.15 1.71
C ILE A 15 -5.03 5.26 2.15
N LYS A 16 -5.58 6.31 2.77
CA LYS A 16 -4.77 7.45 3.22
C LYS A 16 -3.76 7.05 4.29
N GLU A 17 -4.17 6.20 5.24
CA GLU A 17 -3.29 5.66 6.27
C GLU A 17 -2.12 4.87 5.65
N ALA A 18 -2.42 3.98 4.70
CA ALA A 18 -1.41 3.19 4.00
C ALA A 18 -0.44 4.07 3.18
N GLN A 19 -0.95 5.10 2.50
CA GLN A 19 -0.13 6.08 1.78
C GLN A 19 0.83 6.83 2.71
N ASP A 20 0.32 7.33 3.84
CA ASP A 20 1.12 8.09 4.79
C ASP A 20 2.22 7.22 5.39
N PHE A 21 1.92 5.96 5.72
CA PHE A 21 2.92 4.98 6.16
C PHE A 21 4.01 4.75 5.10
N LEU A 22 3.64 4.49 3.85
CA LEU A 22 4.60 4.26 2.75
C LEU A 22 5.50 5.48 2.51
N TYR A 23 4.94 6.69 2.55
CA TYR A 23 5.71 7.92 2.40
C TYR A 23 6.66 8.16 3.58
N GLU A 24 6.26 7.82 4.79
CA GLU A 24 7.16 7.84 5.94
C GLU A 24 8.35 6.90 5.74
N GLN A 25 8.11 5.67 5.27
CA GLN A 25 9.19 4.72 4.99
C GLN A 25 10.15 5.23 3.90
N ILE A 26 9.62 5.85 2.83
CA ILE A 26 10.45 6.48 1.79
C ILE A 26 11.32 7.59 2.37
N ARG A 27 10.76 8.45 3.22
CA ARG A 27 11.52 9.52 3.89
C ARG A 27 12.62 8.95 4.77
N ILE A 28 12.35 7.90 5.54
CA ILE A 28 13.34 7.27 6.42
C ILE A 28 14.50 6.67 5.61
N VAL A 29 14.20 5.99 4.50
CA VAL A 29 15.20 5.26 3.73
C VAL A 29 16.04 6.19 2.85
N TYR A 30 15.41 7.19 2.24
CA TYR A 30 16.04 7.99 1.19
C TYR A 30 16.30 9.45 1.58
N ASP A 31 15.82 9.90 2.76
CA ASP A 31 15.88 11.30 3.21
C ASP A 31 15.25 12.29 2.20
N ILE A 32 14.26 11.80 1.43
CA ILE A 32 13.51 12.58 0.45
C ILE A 32 12.01 12.51 0.73
N GLY A 33 11.31 13.59 0.37
CA GLY A 33 9.85 13.61 0.34
C GLY A 33 9.26 12.84 -0.86
N PRO A 34 7.93 12.70 -0.92
CA PRO A 34 7.25 12.11 -2.07
C PRO A 34 7.63 12.84 -3.35
N THR A 35 8.16 12.10 -4.32
CA THR A 35 8.34 12.57 -5.69
C THR A 35 7.29 11.91 -6.60
N PRO A 36 6.27 12.65 -7.08
CA PRO A 36 5.14 12.08 -7.83
C PRO A 36 5.56 11.21 -9.03
N LYS A 37 6.65 11.59 -9.70
CA LYS A 37 7.23 10.83 -10.82
C LYS A 37 7.61 9.40 -10.47
N PHE A 38 8.01 9.14 -9.22
CA PHE A 38 8.52 7.84 -8.78
C PHE A 38 7.53 7.08 -7.88
N HIS A 39 6.45 7.72 -7.44
CA HIS A 39 5.50 7.17 -6.46
C HIS A 39 4.04 7.31 -6.91
N TYR A 40 3.80 7.37 -8.22
CA TYR A 40 2.46 7.44 -8.80
C TYR A 40 1.57 6.26 -8.38
N ASP A 41 2.18 5.11 -8.09
CA ASP A 41 1.50 3.91 -7.63
C ASP A 41 1.09 3.99 -6.15
N ILE A 42 1.77 4.81 -5.36
CA ILE A 42 1.37 5.17 -4.00
C ILE A 42 0.28 6.25 -4.06
N GLU A 43 0.41 7.26 -4.92
CA GLU A 43 -0.65 8.27 -5.12
C GLU A 43 -1.97 7.65 -5.59
N GLY A 44 -1.92 6.68 -6.52
CA GLY A 44 -3.06 5.92 -7.02
C GLY A 44 -3.16 4.51 -6.42
N LEU A 45 -2.95 4.35 -5.12
CA LEU A 45 -2.93 3.03 -4.46
C LEU A 45 -4.19 2.20 -4.76
N ASP A 46 -5.33 2.87 -4.83
CA ASP A 46 -6.62 2.32 -5.22
C ASP A 46 -6.60 1.78 -6.65
N GLU A 47 -6.18 2.60 -7.60
CA GLU A 47 -6.09 2.28 -9.03
C GLU A 47 -5.13 1.11 -9.30
N TYR A 48 -3.97 1.08 -8.64
CA TYR A 48 -2.91 0.14 -8.98
C TYR A 48 -2.92 -1.16 -8.18
N TYR A 49 -3.41 -1.15 -6.93
CA TYR A 49 -3.29 -2.30 -6.02
C TYR A 49 -4.59 -2.77 -5.37
N ILE A 50 -5.63 -1.93 -5.23
CA ILE A 50 -6.86 -2.31 -4.51
C ILE A 50 -7.99 -2.68 -5.47
N LEU A 51 -8.32 -1.82 -6.43
CA LEU A 51 -9.42 -2.02 -7.37
C LEU A 51 -9.18 -3.10 -8.43
N PRO A 52 -7.95 -3.30 -8.98
CA PRO A 52 -7.76 -4.30 -10.01
C PRO A 52 -8.06 -5.71 -9.51
N LYS A 53 -8.79 -6.47 -10.33
CA LYS A 53 -9.15 -7.86 -10.01
C LYS A 53 -7.88 -8.69 -9.84
N ARG A 54 -7.89 -9.58 -8.84
CA ARG A 54 -6.78 -10.50 -8.50
C ARG A 54 -5.54 -9.80 -7.92
N ASN A 55 -5.64 -8.50 -7.60
CA ASN A 55 -4.69 -7.86 -6.70
C ASN A 55 -5.13 -8.05 -5.25
N GLY A 56 -4.24 -7.72 -4.33
CA GLY A 56 -4.54 -7.54 -2.91
C GLY A 56 -3.47 -6.66 -2.28
N PHE A 57 -3.89 -5.73 -1.42
CA PHE A 57 -3.00 -4.89 -0.65
C PHE A 57 -3.20 -5.17 0.83
N PHE A 58 -2.17 -5.64 1.52
CA PHE A 58 -2.24 -6.07 2.90
C PHE A 58 -1.41 -5.17 3.80
N ALA A 59 -1.93 -4.87 4.98
CA ALA A 59 -1.22 -4.15 6.04
C ALA A 59 -1.19 -4.98 7.33
N ALA A 60 -0.05 -4.95 8.00
CA ALA A 60 0.14 -5.53 9.32
C ALA A 60 0.01 -4.42 10.38
N TYR A 61 -0.84 -4.65 11.37
CA TYR A 61 -1.18 -3.70 12.43
C TYR A 61 -0.70 -4.20 13.81
N ASP A 62 -0.07 -3.33 14.59
CA ASP A 62 0.14 -3.52 16.05
C ASP A 62 -0.74 -2.51 16.80
N GLY A 63 -1.96 -2.93 17.15
CA GLY A 63 -3.02 -2.00 17.55
C GLY A 63 -3.55 -1.20 16.35
N ASP A 64 -3.62 0.12 16.47
CA ASP A 64 -4.10 1.01 15.40
C ASP A 64 -2.97 1.56 14.52
N LYS A 65 -1.82 0.87 14.48
CA LYS A 65 -0.64 1.34 13.75
C LYS A 65 -0.20 0.33 12.71
N ILE A 66 -0.11 0.75 11.47
CA ILE A 66 0.57 0.00 10.41
C ILE A 66 2.07 -0.09 10.75
N VAL A 67 2.60 -1.31 10.70
CA VAL A 67 4.04 -1.60 10.87
C VAL A 67 4.68 -2.22 9.64
N ALA A 68 3.88 -2.73 8.70
CA ALA A 68 4.34 -3.23 7.42
C ALA A 68 3.19 -3.27 6.40
N THR A 69 3.52 -3.24 5.11
CA THR A 69 2.58 -3.47 4.02
C THR A 69 3.15 -4.48 3.01
N ALA A 70 2.27 -5.18 2.30
CA ALA A 70 2.61 -6.08 1.22
C ALA A 70 1.53 -6.01 0.14
N ALA A 71 1.94 -5.76 -1.11
CA ALA A 71 1.05 -5.73 -2.25
C ALA A 71 1.28 -6.95 -3.15
N ILE A 72 0.20 -7.61 -3.55
CA ILE A 72 0.17 -8.63 -4.58
C ILE A 72 -0.50 -8.00 -5.80
N ARG A 73 0.24 -7.89 -6.89
CA ARG A 73 -0.29 -7.44 -8.17
C ARG A 73 -0.34 -8.61 -9.14
N ALA A 74 -1.50 -8.84 -9.73
CA ALA A 74 -1.64 -9.76 -10.84
C ALA A 74 -0.72 -9.29 -11.98
N TYR A 75 0.15 -10.18 -12.44
CA TYR A 75 0.97 -9.91 -13.61
C TYR A 75 0.11 -10.12 -14.84
N ASP A 76 0.16 -9.18 -15.80
CA ASP A 76 -0.32 -9.40 -17.18
C ASP A 76 0.59 -10.42 -17.86
N ARG A 77 0.48 -11.67 -17.44
CA ARG A 77 0.67 -12.78 -18.36
C ARG A 77 -0.73 -13.22 -18.69
N ASP A 78 -1.11 -13.02 -19.95
CA ASP A 78 -2.21 -13.72 -20.59
C ASP A 78 -1.96 -15.23 -20.42
N TYR A 79 -2.37 -15.77 -19.27
CA TYR A 79 -2.59 -17.20 -19.11
C TYR A 79 -3.99 -17.44 -19.68
N GLU A 80 -4.07 -17.54 -21.01
CA GLU A 80 -5.14 -18.29 -21.68
C GLU A 80 -5.04 -19.79 -21.32
#